data_AF-A0A9D6N9B5-F1
#
_entry.id   AF-A0A9D6N9B5-F1
#
_cell.length_a   1.000
_cell.length_b   1.000
_cell.length_c   1.000
_cell.angle_alpha   90.00
_cell.angle_beta   90.00
_cell.angle_gamma   90.00
#
_symmetry.space_group_name_H-M   'P 1'
#
loop_
_entity.id
_entity.type
_entity.pdbx_description
1 polymer ?
#
loop_
_entity_poly.entity_id
_entity_poly.type
_entity_poly.pdbx_seq_one_letter_code
_entity_poly.pdbx_strand_id
1 'polypeptide(L)'
;MGRALGFAAMLMVTGVIHALGHLLAGLLAGARIQEVSVGAGPVVFSLGRFRWRLLPVWAWVVFEPSDYEQLHPSKRLGISCGGPLANLLASLLLLLVFGVGYGRIVAGTDFDIVHRVFPGSPAERAGLLPGDRLLEISGDTVLLERGQERLQLKITPQSGPRPLGVKLRPALSLEPLSREEGFVYGLRLAGHLLLAPLSVLRGGLPDDGLLPLPEGGALVGPSAWRSWPLAGCILGLATVQLWFFLLNLVPLPGTDACRAALQLAQWAGIPVDCSVETRLGEFGVIAFGTAYGLMLVLLALVG
;
A
#
# COMPACT_ATOMS: atom_id res chain seq x y z
N MET A 1 -14.37 -2.75 14.20
CA MET A 1 -13.25 -2.26 15.05
C MET A 1 -11.83 -2.65 14.56
N GLY A 2 -11.52 -3.92 14.28
CA GLY A 2 -10.15 -4.35 13.90
C GLY A 2 -9.56 -3.73 12.62
N ARG A 3 -10.39 -3.45 11.60
CA ARG A 3 -9.94 -2.82 10.34
C ARG A 3 -9.48 -1.37 10.54
N ALA A 4 -10.19 -0.59 11.35
CA ALA A 4 -9.84 0.80 11.67
C ALA A 4 -8.52 0.88 12.45
N LEU A 5 -8.32 -0.02 13.42
CA LEU A 5 -7.06 -0.15 14.16
C LEU A 5 -5.88 -0.50 13.25
N GLY A 6 -6.05 -1.46 12.33
CA GLY A 6 -5.02 -1.84 11.37
C GLY A 6 -4.64 -0.69 10.43
N PHE A 7 -5.63 0.06 9.95
CA PHE A 7 -5.40 1.22 9.09
C PHE A 7 -4.73 2.38 9.84
N ALA A 8 -5.15 2.67 11.09
CA ALA A 8 -4.49 3.64 11.95
C ALA A 8 -3.01 3.29 12.20
N ALA A 9 -2.72 2.01 12.43
CA ALA A 9 -1.35 1.54 12.57
C ALA A 9 -0.51 1.75 11.30
N MET A 10 -1.08 1.51 10.11
CA MET A 10 -0.39 1.79 8.84
C MET A 10 -0.04 3.26 8.70
N LEU A 11 -0.97 4.17 9.02
CA LEU A 11 -0.71 5.61 8.95
C LEU A 11 0.32 6.08 9.96
N MET A 12 0.30 5.55 11.18
CA MET A 12 1.34 5.80 12.16
C MET A 12 2.72 5.39 11.63
N VAL A 13 2.85 4.18 11.08
CA VAL A 13 4.11 3.71 10.49
C VAL A 13 4.56 4.59 9.32
N THR A 14 3.62 4.97 8.44
CA THR A 14 3.88 5.91 7.33
C THR A 14 4.38 7.26 7.84
N GLY A 15 3.74 7.82 8.86
CA GLY A 15 4.14 9.10 9.46
C GLY A 15 5.49 9.05 10.15
N VAL A 16 5.81 7.96 10.83
CA VAL A 16 7.15 7.75 11.42
C VAL A 16 8.22 7.70 10.34
N ILE A 17 8.00 6.91 9.28
CA ILE A 17 8.95 6.81 8.16
C ILE A 17 9.15 8.18 7.48
N HIS A 18 8.07 8.93 7.29
CA HIS A 18 8.11 10.29 6.78
C HIS A 18 8.93 11.23 7.68
N ALA A 19 8.65 11.23 8.98
CA ALA A 19 9.38 12.04 9.96
C ALA A 19 10.88 11.68 10.02
N LEU A 20 11.23 10.39 9.87
CA LEU A 20 12.62 9.94 9.79
C LEU A 20 13.33 10.50 8.56
N GLY A 21 12.63 10.65 7.44
CA GLY A 21 13.16 11.29 6.23
C GLY A 21 13.57 12.74 6.47
N HIS A 22 12.70 13.54 7.09
CA HIS A 22 13.04 14.90 7.50
C HIS A 22 14.18 14.93 8.52
N LEU A 23 14.13 14.05 9.52
CA LEU A 23 15.16 13.95 10.56
C LEU A 23 16.53 13.73 9.94
N LEU A 24 16.66 12.74 9.05
CA LEU A 24 17.92 12.41 8.39
C LEU A 24 18.41 13.57 7.53
N ALA A 25 17.53 14.15 6.72
CA ALA A 25 17.88 15.30 5.88
C ALA A 25 18.31 16.52 6.71
N GLY A 26 17.65 16.77 7.84
CA GLY A 26 18.00 17.84 8.78
C GLY A 26 19.36 17.63 9.43
N LEU A 27 19.64 16.40 9.90
CA LEU A 27 20.94 16.03 10.44
C LEU A 27 22.06 16.22 9.42
N LEU A 28 21.85 15.80 8.17
CA LEU A 28 22.82 15.99 7.08
C LEU A 28 23.00 17.47 6.71
N ALA A 29 21.96 18.29 6.84
CA ALA A 29 22.02 19.73 6.60
C ALA A 29 22.75 20.51 7.71
N GLY A 30 22.91 19.89 8.88
CA GLY A 30 23.44 20.50 10.10
C GLY A 30 22.38 21.21 10.97
N ALA A 31 21.09 20.93 10.73
CA ALA A 31 19.99 21.52 11.50
C ALA A 31 19.90 20.90 12.90
N ARG A 32 19.72 21.74 13.92
CA ARG A 32 19.53 21.27 15.29
C ARG A 32 18.06 20.89 15.51
N ILE A 33 17.86 19.71 16.05
CA ILE A 33 16.52 19.18 16.36
C ILE A 33 16.01 19.80 17.67
N GLN A 34 14.81 20.36 17.65
CA GLN A 34 14.10 20.83 18.84
C GLN A 34 13.24 19.70 19.44
N GLU A 35 12.41 19.06 18.61
CA GLU A 35 11.48 18.01 19.03
C GLU A 35 11.29 16.95 17.93
N VAL A 36 11.20 15.68 18.31
CA VAL A 36 10.65 14.60 17.47
C VAL A 36 9.43 14.05 18.18
N SER A 37 8.28 14.16 17.55
CA SER A 37 6.99 13.78 18.13
C SER A 37 6.38 12.62 17.36
N VAL A 38 5.92 11.60 18.08
CA VAL A 38 5.17 10.46 17.56
C VAL A 38 3.80 10.44 18.21
N GLY A 39 2.75 10.44 17.40
CA GLY A 39 1.35 10.53 17.78
C GLY A 39 0.82 11.97 17.84
N ALA A 40 -0.45 12.14 18.19
CA ALA A 40 -1.08 13.44 18.42
C ALA A 40 -1.75 13.51 19.79
N GLY A 41 -2.14 14.72 20.20
CA GLY A 41 -2.73 14.98 21.51
C GLY A 41 -1.69 15.15 22.62
N PRO A 42 -2.08 14.95 23.89
CA PRO A 42 -1.19 15.17 25.02
C PRO A 42 0.00 14.22 24.99
N VAL A 43 1.14 14.71 25.48
CA VAL A 43 2.34 13.90 25.67
C VAL A 43 2.10 12.93 26.82
N VAL A 44 2.27 11.64 26.56
CA VAL A 44 2.14 10.57 27.55
C VAL A 44 3.51 10.19 28.10
N PHE A 45 4.54 10.25 27.25
CA PHE A 45 5.91 9.94 27.63
C PHE A 45 6.91 10.79 26.84
N SER A 46 8.03 11.15 27.46
CA SER A 46 9.08 11.96 26.83
C SER A 46 10.47 11.50 27.27
N LEU A 47 11.39 11.42 26.31
CA LEU A 47 12.80 11.10 26.57
C LEU A 47 13.69 12.05 25.76
N GLY A 48 14.39 12.96 26.43
CA GLY A 48 15.22 13.97 25.76
C GLY A 48 14.40 14.83 24.80
N ARG A 49 14.69 14.73 23.49
CA ARG A 49 13.97 15.43 22.40
C ARG A 49 12.80 14.64 21.82
N PHE A 50 12.64 13.39 22.22
CA PHE A 50 11.56 12.53 21.74
C PHE A 50 10.31 12.70 22.61
N ARG A 51 9.15 12.78 21.96
CA ARG A 51 7.83 12.90 22.58
C ARG A 51 6.92 11.82 22.01
N TRP A 52 6.23 11.12 22.90
CA TRP A 52 5.25 10.09 22.59
C TRP A 52 3.89 10.55 23.06
N ARG A 53 2.94 10.67 22.15
CA ARG A 53 1.61 11.26 22.37
C ARG A 53 0.53 10.18 22.29
N LEU A 54 -0.59 10.47 22.95
CA LEU A 54 -1.65 9.49 23.20
C LEU A 54 -2.21 8.84 21.93
N LEU A 55 -2.46 9.63 20.88
CA LEU A 55 -3.16 9.15 19.69
C LEU A 55 -2.17 8.72 18.62
N PRO A 56 -2.13 7.44 18.21
CA PRO A 56 -1.16 6.98 17.24
C PRO A 56 -1.60 7.31 15.81
N VAL A 57 -1.50 8.58 15.42
CA VAL A 57 -2.02 9.06 14.12
C VAL A 57 -0.94 9.50 13.13
N TRP A 58 0.18 10.07 13.61
CA TRP A 58 1.22 10.64 12.75
C TRP A 58 2.54 10.84 13.51
N ALA A 59 3.59 11.36 12.86
CA ALA A 59 4.82 11.81 13.51
C ALA A 59 5.42 13.05 12.81
N TRP A 60 6.16 13.89 13.53
CA TRP A 60 6.80 15.08 12.97
C TRP A 60 8.13 15.40 13.66
N VAL A 61 8.94 16.23 12.99
CA VAL A 61 10.20 16.77 13.48
C VAL A 61 10.12 18.29 13.47
N VAL A 62 10.51 18.91 14.59
CA VAL A 62 10.66 20.36 14.71
C VAL A 62 12.15 20.64 14.85
N PHE A 63 12.65 21.56 14.03
CA PHE A 63 14.02 22.06 14.09
C PHE A 63 14.06 23.39 14.84
N GLU A 64 15.19 23.70 15.47
CA GLU A 64 15.39 25.00 16.14
C GLU A 64 15.25 26.14 15.12
N PRO A 65 14.31 27.08 15.29
CA PRO A 65 14.01 28.11 14.28
C PRO A 65 15.23 28.94 13.91
N SER A 66 16.02 29.37 14.90
CA SER A 66 17.23 30.18 14.70
C SER A 66 18.25 29.50 13.79
N ASP A 67 18.40 28.18 13.92
CA ASP A 67 19.37 27.40 13.16
C ASP A 67 18.80 27.06 11.77
N TYR A 68 17.51 26.72 11.71
CA TYR A 68 16.83 26.37 10.46
C TYR A 68 16.74 27.55 9.49
N GLU A 69 16.39 28.75 9.96
CA GLU A 69 16.25 29.95 9.13
C GLU A 69 17.58 30.41 8.52
N GLN A 70 18.69 30.14 9.20
CA GLN A 70 20.04 30.46 8.71
C GLN A 70 20.52 29.49 7.62
N LEU A 71 19.83 28.36 7.40
CA LEU A 71 20.19 27.41 6.36
C LEU A 71 19.92 28.00 4.97
N HIS A 72 20.90 27.81 4.08
CA HIS A 72 20.75 28.09 2.66
C HIS A 72 19.47 27.43 2.11
N PRO A 73 18.67 28.11 1.25
CA PRO A 73 17.40 27.58 0.74
C PRO A 73 17.48 26.15 0.17
N SER A 74 18.58 25.79 -0.51
CA SER A 74 18.77 24.43 -1.04
C SER A 74 18.86 23.34 0.04
N LYS A 75 19.40 23.66 1.24
CA LYS A 75 19.42 22.73 2.37
C LYS A 75 18.02 22.56 2.96
N ARG A 76 17.26 23.65 3.10
CA ARG A 76 15.85 23.61 3.53
C ARG A 76 14.99 22.83 2.54
N LEU A 77 15.24 23.00 1.23
CA LEU A 77 14.62 22.20 0.18
C LEU A 77 14.92 20.70 0.36
N GLY A 78 16.18 20.35 0.62
CA GLY A 78 16.56 18.97 0.94
C GLY A 78 15.82 18.40 2.15
N ILE A 79 15.63 19.21 3.20
CA ILE A 79 14.84 18.83 4.37
C ILE A 79 13.39 18.59 4.00
N SER A 80 12.74 19.51 3.26
CA SER A 80 11.35 19.36 2.80
C SER A 80 11.17 18.10 1.94
N CYS A 81 12.13 17.77 1.07
CA CYS A 81 12.06 16.56 0.25
C CYS A 81 12.32 15.26 1.04
N GLY A 82 12.94 15.35 2.23
CA GLY A 82 13.38 14.19 3.00
C GLY A 82 12.23 13.24 3.36
N GLY A 83 11.11 13.76 3.86
CA GLY A 83 9.94 12.95 4.22
C GLY A 83 9.34 12.20 3.03
N PRO A 84 8.91 12.90 1.96
CA PRO A 84 8.34 12.26 0.78
C PRO A 84 9.27 11.21 0.15
N LEU A 85 10.57 11.51 0.05
CA LEU A 85 11.55 10.55 -0.47
C LEU A 85 11.67 9.30 0.41
N ALA A 86 11.60 9.43 1.74
CA ALA A 86 11.60 8.29 2.64
C ALA A 86 10.36 7.38 2.43
N ASN A 87 9.18 7.96 2.23
CA ASN A 87 7.98 7.18 1.92
C ASN A 87 8.08 6.49 0.56
N LEU A 88 8.61 7.17 -0.48
CA LEU A 88 8.85 6.55 -1.79
C LEU A 88 9.79 5.35 -1.67
N LEU A 89 10.94 5.53 -1.02
CA LEU A 89 11.92 4.45 -0.84
C LEU A 89 11.33 3.29 -0.04
N ALA A 90 10.58 3.57 1.02
CA ALA A 90 9.92 2.54 1.82
C ALA A 90 8.83 1.81 1.02
N SER A 91 8.05 2.52 0.19
CA SER A 91 7.06 1.90 -0.70
C SER A 91 7.73 0.95 -1.69
N LEU A 92 8.79 1.40 -2.38
CA LEU A 92 9.54 0.58 -3.32
C LEU A 92 10.14 -0.66 -2.66
N LEU A 93 10.70 -0.52 -1.46
CA LEU A 93 11.22 -1.64 -0.68
C LEU A 93 10.11 -2.63 -0.30
N LEU A 94 8.97 -2.14 0.19
CA LEU A 94 7.84 -2.99 0.56
C LEU A 94 7.24 -3.71 -0.66
N LEU A 95 7.16 -3.06 -1.83
CA LEU A 95 6.70 -3.67 -3.07
C LEU A 95 7.70 -4.68 -3.63
N LEU A 96 9.00 -4.45 -3.43
CA LEU A 96 10.02 -5.43 -3.75
C LEU A 96 9.88 -6.68 -2.85
N VAL A 97 9.75 -6.48 -1.54
CA VAL A 97 9.47 -7.57 -0.59
C VAL A 97 8.17 -8.28 -0.97
N PHE A 98 7.15 -7.52 -1.38
CA PHE A 98 5.89 -8.06 -1.87
C PHE A 98 6.09 -8.94 -3.10
N GLY A 99 6.77 -8.45 -4.15
CA GLY A 99 6.99 -9.18 -5.39
C GLY A 99 7.82 -10.45 -5.21
N VAL A 100 8.90 -10.38 -4.42
CA VAL A 100 9.74 -11.55 -4.10
C VAL A 100 8.97 -12.58 -3.26
N GLY A 101 8.17 -12.15 -2.30
CA GLY A 101 7.35 -13.06 -1.48
C GLY A 101 6.16 -13.65 -2.24
N TYR A 102 5.50 -12.86 -3.08
CA TYR A 102 4.40 -13.28 -3.94
C TYR A 102 4.85 -14.39 -4.91
N GLY A 103 6.03 -14.24 -5.51
CA GLY A 103 6.64 -15.27 -6.37
C GLY A 103 6.82 -16.64 -5.70
N ARG A 104 6.99 -16.69 -4.37
CA ARG A 104 7.13 -17.94 -3.60
C ARG A 104 5.80 -18.60 -3.24
N ILE A 105 4.72 -17.83 -3.14
CA ILE A 105 3.40 -18.32 -2.69
C ILE A 105 2.64 -18.99 -3.82
N VAL A 106 2.77 -18.44 -5.02
CA VAL A 106 2.18 -18.98 -6.24
C VAL A 106 2.69 -20.41 -6.52
N ALA A 107 3.87 -20.77 -6.00
CA ALA A 107 4.47 -22.12 -6.08
C ALA A 107 3.99 -23.14 -5.04
N GLY A 108 3.26 -22.70 -4.00
CA GLY A 108 2.90 -23.55 -2.86
C GLY A 108 1.41 -23.61 -2.56
N THR A 109 0.57 -22.97 -3.37
CA THR A 109 -0.88 -23.09 -3.24
C THR A 109 -1.38 -24.26 -4.06
N ASP A 110 -1.98 -25.24 -3.38
CA ASP A 110 -2.84 -26.24 -3.99
C ASP A 110 -4.03 -25.51 -4.67
N PHE A 111 -3.87 -25.13 -5.95
CA PHE A 111 -4.96 -24.60 -6.80
C PHE A 111 -6.05 -25.63 -7.07
N ASP A 112 -5.82 -26.83 -6.58
CA ASP A 112 -6.65 -28.00 -6.61
C ASP A 112 -7.84 -27.88 -5.64
N ILE A 113 -7.88 -26.96 -4.66
CA ILE A 113 -9.04 -26.88 -3.74
C ILE A 113 -10.13 -25.91 -4.25
N VAL A 114 -11.35 -26.44 -4.44
CA VAL A 114 -12.55 -25.67 -4.79
C VAL A 114 -12.93 -24.71 -3.66
N HIS A 115 -12.90 -23.40 -3.92
CA HIS A 115 -13.16 -22.40 -2.88
C HIS A 115 -14.63 -22.00 -2.74
N ARG A 116 -15.33 -21.82 -3.86
CA ARG A 116 -16.74 -21.43 -3.90
C ARG A 116 -17.39 -21.99 -5.15
N VAL A 117 -18.61 -22.48 -4.98
CA VAL A 117 -19.48 -22.92 -6.07
C VAL A 117 -20.65 -21.94 -6.14
N PHE A 118 -20.95 -21.42 -7.33
CA PHE A 118 -22.01 -20.45 -7.52
C PHE A 118 -23.36 -21.15 -7.72
N PRO A 119 -24.45 -20.66 -7.10
CA PRO A 119 -25.79 -21.21 -7.30
C PRO A 119 -26.22 -21.17 -8.78
N GLY A 120 -26.84 -22.26 -9.26
CA GLY A 120 -27.29 -22.45 -10.63
C GLY A 120 -26.17 -22.74 -11.64
N SER A 121 -24.93 -22.92 -11.20
CA SER A 121 -23.79 -23.16 -12.09
C SER A 121 -23.68 -24.62 -12.55
N PRO A 122 -22.99 -24.90 -13.69
CA PRO A 122 -22.64 -26.27 -14.07
C PRO A 122 -21.86 -27.02 -12.99
N ALA A 123 -21.03 -26.31 -12.21
CA ALA A 123 -20.28 -26.88 -11.10
C ALA A 123 -21.18 -27.34 -9.95
N GLU A 124 -22.19 -26.55 -9.59
CA GLU A 124 -23.19 -26.95 -8.58
C GLU A 124 -24.00 -28.17 -9.04
N ARG A 125 -24.45 -28.16 -10.31
CA ARG A 125 -25.19 -29.29 -10.89
C ARG A 125 -24.35 -30.57 -11.01
N ALA A 126 -23.04 -30.41 -11.22
CA ALA A 126 -22.10 -31.53 -11.22
C ALA A 126 -21.80 -32.05 -9.81
N GLY A 127 -22.24 -31.36 -8.75
CA GLY A 127 -22.05 -31.78 -7.36
C GLY A 127 -20.70 -31.39 -6.75
N LEU A 128 -20.00 -30.41 -7.33
CA LEU A 128 -18.80 -29.82 -6.73
C LEU A 128 -19.18 -29.08 -5.45
N LEU A 129 -18.34 -29.21 -4.42
CA LEU A 129 -18.50 -28.52 -3.15
C LEU A 129 -17.23 -27.73 -2.81
N PRO A 130 -17.36 -26.62 -2.06
CA PRO A 130 -16.22 -25.99 -1.43
C PRO A 130 -15.43 -27.00 -0.57
N GLY A 131 -14.12 -27.08 -0.76
CA GLY A 131 -13.23 -28.03 -0.08
C GLY A 131 -12.83 -29.25 -0.90
N ASP A 132 -13.45 -29.50 -2.06
CA ASP A 132 -13.04 -30.57 -2.97
C ASP A 132 -11.64 -30.30 -3.54
N ARG A 133 -10.73 -31.28 -3.49
CA ARG A 133 -9.39 -31.20 -4.06
C ARG A 133 -9.33 -31.87 -5.44
N LEU A 134 -9.29 -31.09 -6.51
CA LEU A 134 -9.19 -31.52 -7.90
C LEU A 134 -7.84 -32.20 -8.18
N LEU A 135 -7.86 -33.48 -8.54
CA LEU A 135 -6.66 -34.26 -8.85
C LEU A 135 -6.34 -34.25 -10.33
N GLU A 136 -7.36 -34.33 -11.19
CA GLU A 136 -7.19 -34.43 -12.63
C GLU A 136 -8.42 -33.84 -13.35
N ILE A 137 -8.21 -33.25 -14.53
CA ILE A 137 -9.31 -32.80 -15.37
C ILE A 137 -9.07 -33.26 -16.81
N SER A 138 -10.00 -34.05 -17.32
CA SER A 138 -9.94 -34.70 -18.64
C SER A 138 -11.25 -34.45 -19.40
N GLY A 139 -11.23 -33.44 -20.28
CA GLY A 139 -12.40 -33.00 -21.05
C GLY A 139 -13.53 -32.50 -20.16
N ASP A 140 -14.70 -33.14 -20.23
CA ASP A 140 -15.86 -32.84 -19.39
C ASP A 140 -15.79 -33.55 -18.02
N THR A 141 -14.68 -34.20 -17.66
CA THR A 141 -14.60 -35.03 -16.45
C THR A 141 -13.55 -34.51 -15.48
N VAL A 142 -13.89 -34.41 -14.21
CA VAL A 142 -13.04 -33.91 -13.12
C VAL A 142 -12.90 -35.00 -12.06
N LEU A 143 -11.67 -35.44 -11.82
CA LEU A 143 -11.31 -36.28 -10.67
C LEU A 143 -10.99 -35.37 -9.49
N LEU A 144 -11.58 -35.63 -8.34
CA LEU A 144 -11.37 -34.87 -7.12
C LEU A 144 -11.29 -35.76 -5.88
N GLU A 145 -10.80 -35.21 -4.79
CA GLU A 145 -10.75 -35.81 -3.46
C GLU A 145 -11.61 -35.00 -2.50
N ARG A 146 -12.51 -35.69 -1.79
CA ARG A 146 -13.36 -35.12 -0.75
C ARG A 146 -13.12 -35.90 0.54
N GLY A 147 -12.35 -35.32 1.46
CA GLY A 147 -11.90 -36.05 2.65
C GLY A 147 -10.88 -37.13 2.29
N GLN A 148 -11.25 -38.41 2.37
CA GLN A 148 -10.40 -39.54 1.94
C GLN A 148 -10.93 -40.24 0.68
N GLU A 149 -12.04 -39.76 0.11
CA GLU A 149 -12.70 -40.39 -1.03
C GLU A 149 -12.32 -39.71 -2.34
N ARG A 150 -12.07 -40.51 -3.38
CA ARG A 150 -11.87 -40.02 -4.75
C ARG A 150 -13.17 -40.09 -5.53
N LEU A 151 -13.59 -38.97 -6.08
CA LEU A 151 -14.83 -38.81 -6.82
C LEU A 151 -14.53 -38.34 -8.25
N GLN A 152 -15.31 -38.82 -9.21
CA GLN A 152 -15.22 -38.40 -10.60
C GLN A 152 -16.53 -37.75 -11.02
N LEU A 153 -16.49 -36.46 -11.35
CA LEU A 153 -17.66 -35.65 -11.71
C LEU A 153 -17.62 -35.27 -13.19
N LYS A 154 -18.75 -35.36 -13.88
CA LYS A 154 -18.89 -34.87 -15.25
C LYS A 154 -19.46 -33.46 -15.24
N ILE A 155 -18.71 -32.50 -15.77
CA ILE A 155 -19.07 -31.09 -15.89
C ILE A 155 -19.32 -30.78 -17.36
N THR A 156 -20.59 -30.64 -17.75
CA THR A 156 -20.95 -30.17 -19.10
C THR A 156 -20.85 -28.64 -19.17
N PRO A 157 -19.96 -28.07 -20.00
CA PRO A 157 -19.87 -26.63 -20.17
C PRO A 157 -21.17 -26.07 -20.77
N GLN A 158 -21.67 -24.94 -20.25
CA GLN A 158 -22.78 -24.19 -20.87
C GLN A 158 -22.23 -22.91 -21.50
N SER A 159 -22.42 -22.75 -22.81
CA SER A 159 -22.11 -21.50 -23.52
C SER A 159 -23.22 -20.47 -23.27
N GLY A 160 -22.87 -19.34 -22.66
CA GLY A 160 -23.78 -18.21 -22.41
C GLY A 160 -23.02 -16.88 -22.21
N PRO A 161 -23.73 -15.73 -22.21
CA PRO A 161 -23.11 -14.39 -22.14
C PRO A 161 -22.46 -14.05 -20.79
N ARG A 162 -22.63 -14.91 -19.77
CA ARG A 162 -21.87 -14.85 -18.52
C ARG A 162 -20.82 -15.97 -18.57
N PRO A 163 -19.52 -15.69 -18.32
CA PRO A 163 -18.52 -16.75 -18.19
C PRO A 163 -18.80 -17.52 -16.89
N LEU A 164 -19.70 -18.51 -16.97
CA LEU A 164 -20.08 -19.41 -15.88
C LEU A 164 -19.62 -20.82 -16.28
N GLY A 165 -18.30 -21.01 -16.25
CA GLY A 165 -17.65 -22.29 -16.46
C GLY A 165 -16.38 -22.37 -15.61
N VAL A 166 -16.01 -23.58 -15.20
CA VAL A 166 -14.67 -23.85 -14.68
C VAL A 166 -13.73 -23.55 -15.85
N LYS A 167 -12.93 -22.48 -15.77
CA LYS A 167 -11.89 -22.23 -16.78
C LYS A 167 -10.79 -23.27 -16.53
N LEU A 168 -10.85 -24.37 -17.28
CA LEU A 168 -9.82 -25.40 -17.28
C LEU A 168 -8.51 -24.73 -17.68
N ARG A 169 -7.64 -24.53 -16.70
CA ARG A 169 -6.23 -24.32 -16.98
C ARG A 169 -5.59 -25.71 -16.98
N PRO A 170 -4.77 -26.05 -17.98
CA PRO A 170 -3.84 -27.17 -17.85
C PRO A 170 -3.12 -26.98 -16.52
N ALA A 171 -2.84 -28.07 -15.79
CA ALA A 171 -2.07 -28.05 -14.56
C ALA A 171 -0.87 -27.12 -14.76
N LEU A 172 -1.04 -25.89 -14.30
CA LEU A 172 -0.04 -24.86 -14.40
C LEU A 172 0.85 -25.27 -13.25
N SER A 173 1.89 -26.04 -13.58
CA SER A 173 3.13 -26.05 -12.83
C SER A 173 3.51 -24.58 -12.72
N LEU A 174 2.95 -23.93 -11.70
CA LEU A 174 3.31 -22.59 -11.33
C LEU A 174 4.65 -22.76 -10.66
N GLU A 175 5.68 -22.84 -11.48
CA GLU A 175 7.01 -22.69 -10.97
C GLU A 175 7.06 -21.33 -10.25
N PRO A 176 7.64 -21.29 -9.04
CA PRO A 176 7.85 -20.03 -8.36
C PRO A 176 8.53 -19.08 -9.31
N LEU A 177 8.07 -17.83 -9.34
CA LEU A 177 8.84 -16.79 -10.02
C LEU A 177 10.25 -16.84 -9.45
N SER A 178 11.24 -16.94 -10.33
CA SER A 178 12.63 -16.76 -9.95
C SER A 178 12.79 -15.43 -9.21
N ARG A 179 13.86 -15.27 -8.43
CA ARG A 179 14.10 -14.01 -7.70
C ARG A 179 14.13 -12.81 -8.64
N GLU A 180 14.63 -12.99 -9.86
CA GLU A 180 14.71 -11.97 -10.90
C GLU A 180 13.32 -11.61 -11.43
N GLU A 181 12.48 -12.60 -11.73
CA GLU A 181 11.10 -12.37 -12.18
C GLU A 181 10.23 -11.74 -11.09
N GLY A 182 10.40 -12.16 -9.83
CA GLY A 182 9.73 -11.54 -8.67
C GLY A 182 10.17 -10.09 -8.43
N PHE A 183 11.44 -9.77 -8.68
CA PHE A 183 11.96 -8.41 -8.64
C PHE A 183 11.34 -7.55 -9.74
N VAL A 184 11.35 -8.02 -10.99
CA VAL A 184 10.74 -7.33 -12.15
C VAL A 184 9.23 -7.14 -11.93
N TYR A 185 8.55 -8.14 -11.37
CA TYR A 185 7.15 -8.07 -10.99
C TYR A 185 6.89 -6.96 -9.96
N GLY A 186 7.68 -6.90 -8.89
CA GLY A 186 7.58 -5.84 -7.88
C GLY A 186 7.74 -4.43 -8.48
N LEU A 187 8.70 -4.25 -9.40
CA LEU A 187 8.89 -2.99 -10.13
C LEU A 187 7.68 -2.63 -11.01
N ARG A 188 7.12 -3.59 -11.75
CA ARG A 188 5.92 -3.36 -12.58
C ARG A 188 4.70 -3.00 -11.73
N LEU A 189 4.52 -3.68 -10.60
CA LEU A 189 3.45 -3.38 -9.64
C LEU A 189 3.60 -1.97 -9.06
N ALA A 190 4.81 -1.57 -8.69
CA ALA A 190 5.09 -0.20 -8.26
C ALA A 190 4.72 0.84 -9.31
N GLY A 191 5.11 0.61 -10.56
CA GLY A 191 4.72 1.49 -11.68
C GLY A 191 3.21 1.59 -11.86
N HIS A 192 2.49 0.47 -11.79
CA HIS A 192 1.02 0.46 -11.89
C HIS A 192 0.36 1.23 -10.74
N LEU A 193 0.77 0.99 -9.50
CA LEU A 193 0.19 1.67 -8.33
C LEU A 193 0.51 3.18 -8.35
N LEU A 194 1.67 3.58 -8.87
CA LEU A 194 2.06 4.98 -9.00
C LEU A 194 1.22 5.72 -10.06
N LEU A 195 0.88 5.04 -11.17
CA LEU A 195 0.16 5.62 -12.31
C LEU A 195 -1.37 5.45 -12.23
N ALA A 196 -1.87 4.52 -11.42
CA ALA A 196 -3.30 4.25 -11.24
C ALA A 196 -4.15 5.51 -10.92
N PRO A 197 -3.69 6.49 -10.12
CA PRO A 197 -4.47 7.71 -9.89
C PRO A 197 -4.64 8.54 -11.17
N LEU A 198 -3.58 8.60 -12.00
CA LEU A 198 -3.58 9.35 -13.26
C LEU A 198 -4.45 8.68 -14.33
N SER A 199 -4.53 7.34 -14.35
CA SER A 199 -5.42 6.64 -15.28
C SER A 199 -6.89 6.90 -14.95
N VAL A 200 -7.27 6.89 -13.66
CA VAL A 200 -8.63 7.23 -13.20
C VAL A 200 -9.00 8.66 -13.58
N LEU A 201 -8.09 9.63 -13.38
CA LEU A 201 -8.32 11.04 -13.75
C LEU A 201 -8.50 11.25 -15.26
N ARG A 202 -7.92 10.38 -16.09
CA ARG A 202 -8.09 10.40 -17.56
C ARG A 202 -9.33 9.61 -18.03
N GLY A 203 -10.19 9.17 -17.10
CA GLY A 203 -11.37 8.37 -17.40
C GLY A 203 -11.10 6.90 -17.68
N GLY A 204 -9.86 6.43 -17.48
CA GLY A 204 -9.52 5.02 -17.53
C GLY A 204 -9.92 4.33 -16.23
N LEU A 205 -10.76 3.31 -16.31
CA LEU A 205 -10.88 2.35 -15.21
C LEU A 205 -9.54 1.60 -15.11
N PRO A 206 -9.02 1.30 -13.91
CA PRO A 206 -7.96 0.33 -13.78
C PRO A 206 -8.45 -0.95 -14.45
N ASP A 207 -7.72 -1.47 -15.45
CA ASP A 207 -8.03 -2.79 -16.02
C ASP A 207 -8.27 -3.75 -14.86
N ASP A 208 -9.31 -4.60 -14.94
CA ASP A 208 -9.90 -5.37 -13.83
C ASP A 208 -8.93 -6.30 -13.04
N GLY A 209 -7.63 -6.27 -13.35
CA GLY A 209 -6.54 -6.76 -12.52
C GLY A 209 -5.79 -5.62 -11.80
N LEU A 210 -6.22 -5.30 -10.57
CA LEU A 210 -5.53 -4.37 -9.63
C LEU A 210 -4.06 -4.72 -9.34
N LEU A 211 -3.62 -5.92 -9.73
CA LEU A 211 -2.22 -6.31 -9.81
C LEU A 211 -1.93 -6.61 -11.29
N PRO A 212 -0.89 -6.02 -11.93
CA PRO A 212 -0.36 -6.58 -13.16
C PRO A 212 -0.07 -8.04 -12.88
N LEU A 213 -0.84 -8.95 -13.47
CA LEU A 213 -0.56 -10.37 -13.36
C LEU A 213 0.67 -10.64 -14.25
N PRO A 214 1.58 -11.56 -13.87
CA PRO A 214 2.53 -12.09 -14.82
C PRO A 214 1.75 -12.57 -16.05
N GLU A 215 2.30 -12.45 -17.26
CA GLU A 215 1.64 -12.98 -18.46
C GLU A 215 1.30 -14.47 -18.22
N GLY A 216 0.00 -14.79 -18.12
CA GLY A 216 -0.48 -16.13 -17.74
C GLY A 216 -0.97 -16.31 -16.28
N GLY A 217 -0.94 -15.31 -15.40
CA GLY A 217 -1.39 -15.43 -14.00
C GLY A 217 -2.91 -15.60 -13.82
N ALA A 218 -3.35 -16.41 -12.85
CA ALA A 218 -4.76 -16.50 -12.43
C ALA A 218 -5.03 -15.47 -11.33
N LEU A 219 -6.28 -15.00 -11.24
CA LEU A 219 -6.78 -14.27 -10.09
C LEU A 219 -6.64 -15.17 -8.85
N VAL A 220 -5.69 -14.80 -8.01
CA VAL A 220 -5.32 -15.53 -6.81
C VAL A 220 -6.47 -15.49 -5.81
N GLY A 221 -7.07 -16.65 -5.57
CA GLY A 221 -8.17 -16.81 -4.62
C GLY A 221 -7.75 -16.53 -3.16
N PRO A 222 -8.72 -16.51 -2.22
CA PRO A 222 -8.49 -16.23 -0.80
C PRO A 222 -7.46 -17.16 -0.10
N SER A 223 -7.13 -18.31 -0.70
CA SER A 223 -6.22 -19.32 -0.18
C SER A 223 -4.74 -18.90 -0.19
N ALA A 224 -4.26 -18.16 -1.18
CA ALA A 224 -2.87 -17.67 -1.18
C ALA A 224 -2.61 -16.59 -0.11
N TRP A 225 -3.66 -15.84 0.25
CA TRP A 225 -3.59 -14.88 1.35
C TRP A 225 -3.47 -15.59 2.70
N ARG A 226 -3.92 -16.85 2.82
CA ARG A 226 -3.74 -17.66 4.04
C ARG A 226 -2.30 -18.17 4.21
N SER A 227 -1.58 -18.46 3.12
CA SER A 227 -0.18 -18.90 3.17
C SER A 227 0.80 -17.75 3.38
N TRP A 228 0.39 -16.50 3.09
CA TRP A 228 1.13 -15.30 3.48
C TRP A 228 0.24 -14.28 4.18
N PRO A 229 -0.04 -14.48 5.48
CA PRO A 229 -0.97 -13.64 6.24
C PRO A 229 -0.53 -12.16 6.31
N LEU A 230 0.75 -11.87 6.07
CA LEU A 230 1.28 -10.50 6.04
C LEU A 230 1.21 -9.83 4.64
N ALA A 231 0.90 -10.56 3.57
CA ALA A 231 0.86 -10.05 2.20
C ALA A 231 0.01 -8.79 2.06
N GLY A 232 -1.21 -8.86 2.60
CA GLY A 232 -2.16 -7.74 2.56
C GLY A 232 -1.69 -6.54 3.38
N CYS A 233 -1.03 -6.78 4.51
CA CYS A 233 -0.44 -5.72 5.33
C CYS A 233 0.73 -5.03 4.63
N ILE A 234 1.62 -5.81 3.98
CA ILE A 234 2.76 -5.28 3.23
C ILE A 234 2.29 -4.45 2.04
N LEU A 235 1.38 -5.01 1.22
CA LEU A 235 0.84 -4.31 0.06
C LEU A 235 0.05 -3.06 0.47
N GLY A 236 -0.78 -3.17 1.51
CA GLY A 236 -1.53 -2.05 2.07
C GLY A 236 -0.62 -0.94 2.56
N LEU A 237 0.39 -1.26 3.37
CA LEU A 237 1.37 -0.29 3.85
C LEU A 237 2.14 0.34 2.69
N ALA A 238 2.61 -0.44 1.73
CA ALA A 238 3.32 0.06 0.56
C ALA A 238 2.47 1.06 -0.25
N THR A 239 1.18 0.78 -0.38
CA THR A 239 0.21 1.64 -1.07
C THR A 239 0.00 2.94 -0.31
N VAL A 240 -0.22 2.89 1.00
CA VAL A 240 -0.36 4.09 1.85
C VAL A 240 0.90 4.96 1.77
N GLN A 241 2.09 4.36 1.81
CA GLN A 241 3.36 5.07 1.64
C GLN A 241 3.44 5.80 0.29
N LEU A 242 3.05 5.13 -0.80
CA LEU A 242 3.08 5.69 -2.15
C LEU A 242 2.10 6.86 -2.31
N TRP A 243 0.89 6.69 -1.80
CA TRP A 243 -0.13 7.75 -1.81
C TRP A 243 0.31 8.96 -0.99
N PHE A 244 0.95 8.72 0.16
CA PHE A 244 1.45 9.81 0.98
C PHE A 244 2.60 10.57 0.31
N PHE A 245 3.48 9.86 -0.40
CA PHE A 245 4.49 10.49 -1.27
C PHE A 245 3.83 11.37 -2.34
N LEU A 246 2.86 10.82 -3.10
CA LEU A 246 2.17 11.56 -4.17
C LEU A 246 1.44 12.81 -3.65
N LEU A 247 0.75 12.71 -2.51
CA LEU A 247 0.09 13.84 -1.87
C LEU A 247 1.08 14.98 -1.59
N ASN A 248 2.27 14.64 -1.12
CA ASN A 248 3.32 15.62 -0.79
C ASN A 248 4.11 16.15 -1.99
N LEU A 249 3.75 15.76 -3.22
CA LEU A 249 4.21 16.41 -4.44
C LEU A 249 3.29 17.55 -4.89
N VAL A 250 2.04 17.55 -4.44
CA VAL A 250 1.08 18.60 -4.78
C VAL A 250 1.29 19.78 -3.83
N PRO A 251 1.50 21.02 -4.31
CA PRO A 251 1.79 22.18 -3.46
C PRO A 251 0.52 22.68 -2.74
N LEU A 252 -0.07 21.85 -1.90
CA LEU A 252 -1.22 22.16 -1.05
C LEU A 252 -0.75 22.68 0.31
N PRO A 253 -1.50 23.57 0.97
CA PRO A 253 -1.18 24.04 2.32
C PRO A 253 -0.84 22.90 3.29
N GLY A 254 0.38 22.98 3.84
CA GLY A 254 0.99 22.06 4.81
C GLY A 254 1.42 20.69 4.28
N THR A 255 1.50 20.54 2.96
CA THR A 255 2.36 19.53 2.33
C THR A 255 3.81 20.02 2.23
N ASP A 256 4.75 19.08 2.07
CA ASP A 256 6.15 19.42 1.84
C ASP A 256 6.38 20.11 0.50
N ALA A 257 5.63 19.76 -0.55
CA ALA A 257 5.72 20.46 -1.84
C ALA A 257 5.39 21.94 -1.74
N CYS A 258 4.46 22.33 -0.85
CA CYS A 258 4.18 23.74 -0.60
C CYS A 258 5.40 24.45 0.00
N ARG A 259 6.04 23.87 1.01
CA ARG A 259 7.29 24.42 1.58
C ARG A 259 8.41 24.45 0.55
N ALA A 260 8.58 23.38 -0.21
CA ALA A 260 9.57 23.27 -1.25
C ALA A 260 9.38 24.35 -2.33
N ALA A 261 8.14 24.64 -2.75
CA ALA A 261 7.84 25.69 -3.71
C ALA A 261 8.23 27.08 -3.18
N LEU A 262 7.94 27.38 -1.91
CA LEU A 262 8.36 28.63 -1.27
C LEU A 262 9.89 28.74 -1.18
N GLN A 263 10.57 27.65 -0.84
CA GLN A 263 12.04 27.61 -0.75
C GLN A 263 12.70 27.72 -2.12
N LEU A 264 12.11 27.15 -3.18
CA LEU A 264 12.53 27.35 -4.57
C LEU A 264 12.35 28.81 -5.00
N ALA A 265 11.23 29.45 -4.64
CA ALA A 265 11.02 30.87 -4.90
C ALA A 265 12.09 31.74 -4.21
N GLN A 266 12.39 31.46 -2.93
CA GLN A 266 13.49 32.13 -2.20
C GLN A 266 14.84 31.91 -2.87
N TRP A 267 15.13 30.68 -3.33
CA TRP A 267 16.36 30.39 -4.05
C TRP A 267 16.45 31.15 -5.39
N ALA A 268 15.32 31.36 -6.06
CA ALA A 268 15.22 32.21 -7.26
C ALA A 268 15.24 33.72 -6.97
N GLY A 269 15.42 34.13 -5.70
CA GLY A 269 15.49 35.54 -5.29
C GLY A 269 14.14 36.20 -5.02
N ILE A 270 13.04 35.45 -5.00
CA ILE A 270 11.72 35.97 -4.65
C ILE A 270 11.61 36.04 -3.12
N PRO A 271 11.35 37.23 -2.54
CA PRO A 271 11.22 37.35 -1.09
C PRO A 271 9.96 36.61 -0.62
N VAL A 272 10.14 35.65 0.28
CA VAL A 272 9.05 34.94 0.96
C VAL A 272 9.29 35.03 2.45
N ASP A 273 8.28 35.48 3.20
CA ASP A 273 8.32 35.53 4.65
C ASP A 273 8.20 34.12 5.26
N CYS A 274 9.14 33.75 6.13
CA CYS A 274 9.15 32.48 6.86
C CYS A 274 7.86 32.27 7.71
N SER A 275 7.17 33.35 8.09
CA SER A 275 5.88 33.28 8.80
C SER A 275 4.78 32.64 7.95
N VAL A 276 4.87 32.73 6.62
CA VAL A 276 3.93 32.12 5.68
C VAL A 276 4.16 30.61 5.61
N GLU A 277 5.42 30.18 5.56
CA GLU A 277 5.81 28.76 5.58
C GLU A 277 5.29 28.08 6.87
N THR A 278 5.45 28.74 8.01
CA THR A 278 5.01 28.23 9.31
C THR A 278 3.50 28.10 9.40
N ARG A 279 2.75 29.16 9.04
CA ARG A 279 1.27 29.15 9.07
C ARG A 279 0.65 28.14 8.12
N LEU A 280 1.22 27.98 6.92
CA LEU A 280 0.76 26.96 5.97
C LEU A 280 1.00 25.55 6.51
N GLY A 281 2.14 25.33 7.19
CA GLY A 281 2.42 24.08 7.89
C GLY A 281 1.39 23.74 8.96
N GLU A 282 1.08 24.70 9.85
CA GLU A 282 0.08 24.52 10.91
C GLU A 282 -1.31 24.21 10.35
N PHE A 283 -1.73 24.94 9.30
CA PHE A 283 -3.01 24.70 8.65
C PHE A 283 -3.11 23.26 8.10
N GLY A 284 -2.07 22.76 7.43
CA GLY A 284 -2.11 21.39 6.90
C GLY A 284 -2.14 20.31 7.97
N VAL A 285 -1.47 20.51 9.12
CA VAL A 285 -1.57 19.57 10.25
C VAL A 285 -3.01 19.49 10.77
N ILE A 286 -3.68 20.63 10.91
CA ILE A 286 -5.09 20.69 11.35
C ILE A 286 -6.00 20.06 10.29
N ALA A 287 -5.83 20.41 9.03
CA ALA A 287 -6.64 19.89 7.93
C ALA A 287 -6.48 18.37 7.78
N PHE A 288 -5.25 17.86 7.84
CA PHE A 288 -4.96 16.43 7.77
C PHE A 288 -5.53 15.68 8.98
N GLY A 289 -5.33 16.20 10.19
CA GLY A 289 -5.90 15.63 11.41
C GLY A 289 -7.42 15.56 11.39
N THR A 290 -8.08 16.59 10.84
CA THR A 290 -9.54 16.66 10.71
C THR A 290 -10.05 15.65 9.66
N ALA A 291 -9.43 15.61 8.47
CA ALA A 291 -9.78 14.66 7.42
C ALA A 291 -9.59 13.21 7.89
N TYR A 292 -8.51 12.95 8.64
CA TYR A 292 -8.24 11.66 9.24
C TYR A 292 -9.30 11.25 10.28
N GLY A 293 -9.66 12.16 11.19
CA GLY A 293 -10.72 11.92 12.17
C GLY A 293 -12.05 11.58 11.52
N LEU A 294 -12.42 12.33 10.47
CA LEU A 294 -13.64 12.06 9.69
C LEU A 294 -13.60 10.68 9.03
N MET A 295 -12.48 10.32 8.41
CA MET A 295 -12.31 9.01 7.77
C MET A 295 -12.41 7.85 8.78
N LEU A 296 -11.81 7.98 9.96
CA LEU A 296 -11.94 6.95 11.00
C LEU A 296 -13.40 6.77 11.46
N VAL A 297 -14.15 7.87 11.59
CA VAL A 297 -15.58 7.82 11.91
C VAL A 297 -16.35 7.11 10.80
N LEU A 298 -16.11 7.46 9.54
CA LEU A 298 -16.75 6.80 8.39
C LEU A 298 -16.43 5.30 8.34
N LEU A 299 -15.18 4.92 8.55
CA LEU A 299 -14.76 3.50 8.60
C LEU A 299 -15.39 2.74 9.79
N ALA A 300 -15.69 3.43 10.89
CA ALA A 300 -16.40 2.84 12.03
C ALA A 300 -17.91 2.73 11.79
N LEU A 301 -18.50 3.59 10.96
CA LEU A 301 -19.92 3.55 10.61
C LEU A 301 -20.27 2.52 9.52
N VAL A 302 -19.31 2.20 8.65
CA VAL A 302 -19.49 1.29 7.49
C VAL A 302 -19.08 -0.17 7.82
N GLY A 303 -18.49 -0.43 9.00
CA GLY A 303 -17.97 -1.74 9.39
C GLY A 303 -18.62 -2.33 10.63
#